data_AF-A0A6B3HV52-F1
#
_entry.id   AF-A0A6B3HV52-F1
#
_cell.length_a   1.000
_cell.length_b   1.000
_cell.length_c   1.000
_cell.angle_alpha   90.00
_cell.angle_beta   90.00
_cell.angle_gamma   90.00
#
_symmetry.space_group_name_H-M   'P 1'
#
loop_
_entity.id
_entity.type
_entity.pdbx_description
1 polymer ?
#
loop_
_entity_poly.entity_id
_entity_poly.type
_entity_poly.pdbx_seq_one_letter_code
_entity_poly.pdbx_strand_id
1 'polypeptide(L)'
;SVFAEKADEDKRNGGAGANVLAGVLQEPTTRRVYPNGDLAAGILGFVSADGKGGGGLESQLDEELAGEDGKVRYAQAGGRRVPTA
;
A
#
# COMPACT_ATOMS: atom_id res chain seq x y z
N SER A 1 17.91 -19.98 -18.97
CA SER A 1 17.27 -18.84 -19.66
C SER A 1 18.25 -17.68 -19.67
N VAL A 2 18.23 -16.82 -20.70
CA VAL A 2 19.18 -15.69 -20.85
C VAL A 2 19.18 -14.78 -19.61
N PHE A 3 18.05 -14.65 -18.93
CA PHE A 3 17.91 -13.89 -17.69
C PHE A 3 18.64 -14.51 -16.48
N ALA A 4 18.71 -15.83 -16.38
CA ALA A 4 19.44 -16.50 -15.31
C ALA A 4 20.96 -16.36 -15.50
N GLU A 5 21.43 -16.43 -16.75
CA GLU A 5 22.84 -16.28 -17.09
C GLU A 5 23.33 -14.86 -16.80
N LYS A 6 22.54 -13.85 -17.17
CA LYS A 6 22.84 -12.44 -16.88
C LYS A 6 22.82 -12.12 -15.37
N ALA A 7 21.92 -12.76 -14.62
CA ALA A 7 21.86 -12.61 -13.16
C ALA A 7 23.04 -13.26 -12.42
N ASP A 8 23.56 -14.38 -12.95
CA ASP A 8 24.77 -15.03 -12.43
C ASP A 8 26.04 -14.25 -12.79
N GLU A 9 26.10 -13.67 -13.98
CA GLU A 9 27.18 -12.79 -14.41
C GLU A 9 27.24 -11.50 -13.57
N ASP A 10 26.10 -10.87 -13.30
CA ASP A 10 26.01 -9.72 -12.38
C ASP A 10 26.47 -10.08 -10.95
N LYS A 11 26.11 -11.27 -10.45
CA LYS A 11 26.60 -11.80 -9.16
C LYS A 11 28.11 -11.96 -9.14
N ARG A 12 28.70 -12.53 -10.20
CA ARG A 12 30.15 -12.77 -10.32
C ARG A 12 30.94 -11.45 -10.35
N ASN A 13 30.34 -10.39 -10.89
CA ASN A 13 30.94 -9.05 -10.95
C ASN A 13 30.65 -8.18 -9.71
N GLY A 14 30.13 -8.77 -8.61
CA GLY A 14 29.85 -8.05 -7.36
C GLY A 14 28.54 -7.25 -7.35
N GLY A 15 27.69 -7.42 -8.35
CA GLY A 15 26.34 -6.85 -8.43
C GLY A 15 25.30 -7.66 -7.64
N ALA A 16 24.11 -7.08 -7.44
CA ALA A 16 23.06 -7.61 -6.56
C ALA A 16 22.45 -8.97 -6.97
N GLY A 17 22.84 -9.53 -8.13
CA GLY A 17 22.23 -10.74 -8.67
C GLY A 17 20.74 -10.60 -8.99
N ALA A 18 20.07 -11.75 -9.17
CA ALA A 18 18.61 -11.80 -9.23
C ALA A 18 18.02 -11.34 -7.89
N ASN A 19 17.44 -10.14 -7.87
CA ASN A 19 16.74 -9.61 -6.72
C ASN A 19 15.34 -10.25 -6.66
N VAL A 20 15.13 -11.14 -5.69
CA VAL A 20 13.88 -11.91 -5.52
C VAL A 20 12.66 -11.04 -5.20
N LEU A 21 12.89 -9.78 -4.82
CA LEU A 21 11.83 -8.79 -4.55
C LEU A 21 11.59 -7.86 -5.74
N ALA A 22 12.27 -8.05 -6.87
CA ALA A 22 12.01 -7.27 -8.08
C ALA A 22 10.56 -7.50 -8.55
N GLY A 23 9.72 -6.47 -8.38
CA GLY A 23 8.27 -6.53 -8.67
C GLY A 23 7.38 -6.54 -7.42
N VAL A 24 7.95 -6.67 -6.22
CA VAL A 24 7.23 -6.47 -4.95
C VAL A 24 7.33 -4.99 -4.58
N LEU A 25 6.19 -4.34 -4.44
CA LEU A 25 6.06 -2.92 -4.10
C LEU A 25 5.28 -2.77 -2.80
N GLN A 26 5.58 -1.71 -2.05
CA GLN A 26 4.82 -1.31 -0.87
C GLN A 26 4.05 -0.02 -1.20
N GLU A 27 2.79 0.03 -0.84
CA GLU A 27 1.96 1.24 -0.91
C GLU A 27 1.51 1.57 0.52
N PRO A 28 1.81 2.78 1.05
CA PRO A 28 1.29 3.22 2.33
C PRO A 28 -0.23 3.29 2.32
N THR A 29 -0.88 2.73 3.35
CA THR A 29 -2.33 2.82 3.54
C THR A 29 -2.66 3.11 5.00
N THR A 30 -3.92 3.48 5.26
CA THR A 30 -4.42 3.74 6.61
C THR A 30 -5.42 2.66 7.02
N ARG A 31 -5.41 2.27 8.30
CA ARG A 31 -6.40 1.36 8.89
C ARG A 31 -7.05 2.00 10.10
N ARG A 32 -8.37 1.85 10.22
CA ARG A 32 -9.15 2.31 11.38
C ARG A 32 -8.93 1.39 12.59
N VAL A 33 -8.83 1.96 13.79
CA VAL A 33 -8.67 1.23 15.07
C VAL A 33 -9.76 1.70 16.04
N TYR A 34 -10.44 0.76 16.68
CA TYR A 34 -11.52 1.00 17.65
C TYR A 34 -11.11 0.49 19.05
N PRO A 35 -10.47 1.32 19.89
CA PRO A 35 -9.84 0.86 21.15
C PRO A 35 -10.81 0.24 22.16
N ASN A 36 -12.08 0.65 22.13
CA ASN A 36 -13.10 0.18 23.06
C ASN A 36 -13.87 -1.05 22.57
N GLY A 37 -13.46 -1.63 21.43
CA GLY A 37 -14.05 -2.86 20.88
C GLY A 37 -15.57 -2.82 20.80
N ASP A 38 -16.21 -3.81 21.42
CA ASP A 38 -17.64 -4.09 21.26
C ASP A 38 -18.58 -3.13 21.99
N LEU A 39 -18.06 -2.32 22.93
CA LEU A 39 -18.89 -1.46 23.80
C LEU A 39 -19.86 -0.56 23.02
N ALA A 40 -19.46 -0.11 21.82
CA ALA A 40 -20.26 0.74 20.95
C ALA A 40 -20.24 0.31 19.48
N ALA A 41 -19.82 -0.92 19.17
CA ALA A 41 -19.61 -1.36 17.78
C ALA A 41 -20.86 -1.27 16.90
N GLY A 42 -22.05 -1.52 17.46
CA GLY A 42 -23.31 -1.42 16.72
C GLY A 42 -23.73 0.01 16.35
N ILE A 43 -23.35 1.00 17.17
CA ILE A 43 -23.67 2.43 16.91
C ILE A 43 -22.57 3.06 16.07
N LEU A 44 -21.31 2.83 16.43
CA LEU A 44 -20.16 3.40 15.75
C LEU A 44 -19.98 2.81 14.35
N GLY A 45 -20.11 1.48 14.22
CA GLY A 45 -19.90 0.76 12.98
C GLY A 45 -18.42 0.48 12.67
N PHE A 46 -18.10 0.37 11.38
CA PHE A 46 -16.76 0.00 10.90
C PHE A 46 -16.47 0.65 9.55
N VAL A 47 -15.18 0.64 9.15
CA VAL A 47 -14.71 1.06 7.82
C VAL A 47 -14.21 -0.17 7.04
N SER A 48 -14.50 -0.24 5.75
CA SER A 48 -14.09 -1.33 4.86
C SER A 48 -12.60 -1.25 4.48
N ALA A 49 -12.08 -2.29 3.82
CA ALA A 49 -10.70 -2.28 3.31
C ALA A 49 -10.44 -1.17 2.27
N ASP A 50 -11.50 -0.68 1.62
CA ASP A 50 -11.45 0.40 0.63
C ASP A 50 -11.54 1.80 1.27
N GLY A 51 -11.61 1.88 2.61
CA GLY A 51 -11.66 3.14 3.34
C GLY A 51 -13.06 3.75 3.48
N LYS A 52 -14.13 3.03 3.09
CA LYS A 52 -15.52 3.52 3.18
C LYS A 52 -16.23 3.03 4.43
N GLY A 53 -17.05 3.89 5.04
CA GLY A 53 -17.93 3.55 6.15
C GLY A 53 -18.91 2.43 5.80
N GLY A 54 -18.79 1.28 6.47
CA GLY A 54 -19.58 0.08 6.21
C GLY A 54 -20.82 -0.10 7.11
N GLY A 55 -20.95 0.73 8.16
CA GLY A 55 -22.14 0.74 9.02
C GLY A 55 -22.05 1.80 10.10
N GLY A 56 -23.14 1.96 10.88
CA GLY A 56 -23.20 2.89 12.01
C GLY A 56 -22.91 4.35 11.61
N LEU A 57 -22.32 5.09 12.55
CA LEU A 57 -21.90 6.47 12.34
C LEU A 57 -20.82 6.61 11.27
N GLU A 58 -19.91 5.64 11.14
CA GLU A 58 -18.85 5.67 10.10
C GLU A 58 -19.46 5.70 8.69
N SER A 59 -20.59 5.01 8.46
CA SER A 59 -21.31 5.09 7.18
C SER A 59 -22.15 6.36 7.02
N GLN A 60 -22.81 6.80 8.09
CA GLN A 60 -23.67 8.00 8.03
C GLN A 60 -22.88 9.30 7.83
N LEU A 61 -21.64 9.33 8.31
CA LEU A 61 -20.75 10.48 8.26
C LEU A 61 -19.59 10.27 7.28
N ASP A 62 -19.67 9.26 6.39
CA ASP A 62 -18.59 8.91 5.45
C ASP A 62 -18.13 10.13 4.64
N GLU A 63 -19.05 10.99 4.18
CA GLU A 63 -18.73 12.20 3.43
C GLU A 63 -17.85 13.21 4.20
N GLU A 64 -18.03 13.32 5.52
CA GLU A 64 -17.25 14.21 6.37
C GLU A 64 -15.96 13.54 6.86
N LEU A 65 -16.01 12.22 7.11
CA LEU A 65 -14.92 11.44 7.70
C LEU A 65 -13.90 10.90 6.68
N ALA A 66 -14.29 10.74 5.41
CA ALA A 66 -13.42 10.23 4.35
C ALA A 66 -12.35 11.25 3.94
N GLY A 67 -12.61 12.54 4.13
CA GLY A 67 -11.72 13.61 3.68
C GLY A 67 -11.66 13.72 2.14
N GLU A 68 -10.57 14.28 1.62
CA GLU A 68 -10.39 14.50 0.18
C GLU A 68 -9.21 13.68 -0.37
N ASP A 69 -9.43 13.03 -1.51
CA ASP A 69 -8.42 12.22 -2.19
C ASP A 69 -7.23 13.06 -2.68
N GLY A 70 -6.05 12.78 -2.14
CA GLY A 70 -4.79 13.33 -2.62
C GLY A 70 -4.28 12.68 -3.90
N LYS A 71 -3.26 13.29 -4.54
CA LYS A 71 -2.60 12.74 -5.73
C LYS A 71 -1.10 12.60 -5.51
N VAL A 72 -0.56 11.41 -5.76
CA VAL A 72 0.89 11.13 -5.69
C VAL A 72 1.45 11.01 -7.10
N ARG A 73 2.50 11.77 -7.42
CA ARG A 73 3.26 11.65 -8.68
C ARG A 73 4.61 10.99 -8.40
N TYR A 74 5.04 10.10 -9.30
CA TYR A 74 6.33 9.44 -9.18
C TYR A 74 6.91 9.12 -10.56
N ALA A 75 8.24 9.17 -10.67
CA ALA A 75 8.95 8.77 -11.88
C ALA A 75 9.24 7.26 -11.85
N GLN A 76 9.23 6.62 -13.01
CA GLN A 76 9.47 5.18 -13.15
C GLN A 76 10.56 4.94 -14.20
N ALA A 77 11.54 4.09 -13.89
CA ALA A 77 12.56 3.65 -14.84
C ALA A 77 12.80 2.14 -14.68
N GLY A 78 12.75 1.39 -15.78
CA GLY A 78 12.97 -0.07 -15.75
C GLY A 78 11.98 -0.83 -14.85
N GLY A 79 10.74 -0.36 -14.71
CA GLY A 79 9.71 -0.97 -13.85
C GLY A 79 9.87 -0.72 -12.36
N ARG A 80 10.75 0.21 -11.96
CA ARG A 80 10.98 0.59 -10.56
C ARG A 80 10.65 2.06 -10.35
N ARG A 81 10.01 2.38 -9.22
CA ARG A 81 9.79 3.76 -8.77
C ARG A 81 11.16 4.40 -8.49
N VAL A 82 11.46 5.49 -9.18
CA VAL A 82 12.68 6.28 -8.95
C VAL A 82 12.45 7.08 -7.67
N PRO A 83 13.36 6.99 -6.67
CA PRO A 83 13.29 7.84 -5.50
C PRO A 83 13.46 9.30 -5.94
N THR A 84 12.39 10.08 -5.91
CA THR A 84 12.45 11.54 -6.02
C THR A 84 12.35 12.09 -4.60
N ALA A 85 13.40 12.81 -4.18
CA ALA A 85 13.46 13.54 -2.91
C ALA A 85 12.58 14.79 -2.95
#